data_AF-A0A9D6PHP8-F1
#
_entry.id   AF-A0A9D6PHP8-F1
#
_cell.length_a   1.000
_cell.length_b   1.000
_cell.length_c   1.000
_cell.angle_alpha   90.00
_cell.angle_beta   90.00
_cell.angle_gamma   90.00
#
_symmetry.space_group_name_H-M   'P 1'
#
loop_
_entity.id
_entity.type
_entity.pdbx_description
1 polymer ?
#
loop_
_entity_poly.entity_id
_entity_poly.type
_entity_poly.pdbx_seq_one_letter_code
_entity_poly.pdbx_strand_id
1 'polypeptide(L)'
;MARPAKLKLPAIDPTTVDARFGSNYPAPFAETVGAREKKPLGDVAGLKNFGVNLVRIPAGAMSSQRHCHSKQDEFVFVLEGELVLVTDLGEQTLTRGMAAGFPAGSGDGHHLINRGAADAVY
;
A
#
# COMPACT_ATOMS: atom_id res chain seq x y z
N MET A 1 5.68 17.56 26.52
CA MET A 1 6.20 16.27 26.02
C MET A 1 7.56 16.53 25.36
N ALA A 2 8.59 15.75 25.69
CA ALA A 2 9.91 15.91 25.07
C ALA A 2 9.79 15.65 23.56
N ARG A 3 10.38 16.51 22.71
CA ARG A 3 10.49 16.21 21.27
C ARG A 3 11.25 14.89 21.15
N PRO A 4 10.73 13.89 20.41
CA PRO A 4 11.49 12.67 20.16
C PRO A 4 12.82 13.05 19.53
N ALA A 5 13.89 12.36 19.95
CA ALA A 5 15.21 12.57 19.38
C ALA A 5 15.14 12.41 17.85
N LYS A 6 15.78 13.31 17.10
CA LYS A 6 15.82 13.23 15.64
C LYS A 6 16.49 11.91 15.24
N LEU A 7 15.71 11.00 14.63
CA LEU A 7 16.22 9.73 14.13
C LEU A 7 17.30 9.96 13.08
N LYS A 8 18.22 9.01 12.97
CA LYS A 8 19.28 8.97 11.96
C LYS A 8 19.19 7.64 11.23
N LEU A 9 19.59 7.64 9.95
CA LEU A 9 19.70 6.40 9.18
C LEU A 9 20.56 5.36 9.93
N PRO A 10 20.19 4.07 9.87
CA PRO A 10 19.16 3.49 9.01
C PRO A 10 17.71 3.61 9.54
N ALA A 11 17.49 4.24 10.71
CA ALA A 11 16.16 4.45 11.25
C ALA A 11 15.48 5.69 10.64
N ILE A 12 14.18 5.57 10.38
CA ILE A 12 13.35 6.63 9.82
C ILE A 12 12.06 6.76 10.62
N ASP A 13 11.52 7.98 10.68
CA ASP A 13 10.17 8.23 11.18
C ASP A 13 9.23 8.35 9.97
N PRO A 14 8.31 7.39 9.73
CA PRO A 14 7.37 7.44 8.60
C PRO A 14 6.51 8.72 8.58
N THR A 15 6.30 9.38 9.71
CA THR A 15 5.53 10.63 9.77
C THR A 15 6.26 11.80 9.11
N THR A 16 7.58 11.74 9.03
CA THR A 16 8.44 12.77 8.40
C THR A 16 8.71 12.52 6.92
N VAL A 17 8.25 11.39 6.36
CA VAL A 17 8.41 11.08 4.93
C VAL A 17 7.30 11.75 4.13
N ASP A 18 7.70 12.47 3.08
CA ASP A 18 6.78 13.12 2.15
C ASP A 18 5.89 12.10 1.43
N ALA A 19 4.61 12.41 1.39
CA ALA A 19 3.60 11.62 0.69
C ALA A 19 3.61 11.89 -0.82
N ARG A 20 3.40 10.83 -1.59
CA ARG A 20 3.15 10.88 -3.04
C ARG A 20 1.69 10.50 -3.32
N PHE A 21 1.07 11.22 -4.24
CA PHE A 21 -0.31 10.99 -4.71
C PHE A 21 -0.34 10.74 -6.21
N GLY A 22 -1.48 10.27 -6.72
CA GLY A 22 -1.69 9.99 -8.14
C GLY A 22 -1.21 8.61 -8.57
N SER A 23 -1.31 8.36 -9.88
CA SER A 23 -0.87 7.13 -10.53
C SER A 23 -0.37 7.41 -11.95
N ASN A 24 0.32 6.43 -12.54
CA ASN A 24 0.72 6.45 -13.95
C ASN A 24 -0.33 5.82 -14.87
N TYR A 25 -1.50 5.43 -14.35
CA TYR A 25 -2.59 4.93 -15.19
C TYR A 25 -3.17 6.08 -16.03
N PRO A 26 -3.63 5.81 -17.26
CA PRO A 26 -4.41 6.78 -18.01
C PRO A 26 -5.82 6.91 -17.42
N ALA A 27 -6.52 8.00 -17.74
CA ALA A 27 -7.95 8.09 -17.48
C ALA A 27 -8.71 6.98 -18.25
N PRO A 28 -9.77 6.38 -17.68
CA PRO A 28 -10.36 6.69 -16.36
C PRO A 28 -9.69 5.93 -15.19
N PHE A 29 -8.75 5.03 -15.46
CA PHE A 29 -8.18 4.12 -14.46
C PHE A 29 -7.37 4.80 -13.34
N ALA A 30 -6.96 6.05 -13.54
CA ALA A 30 -6.30 6.85 -12.51
C ALA A 30 -7.26 7.32 -11.41
N GLU A 31 -8.55 7.48 -11.70
CA GLU A 31 -9.50 8.16 -10.80
C GLU A 31 -9.68 7.41 -9.48
N THR A 32 -9.82 6.08 -9.54
CA THR A 32 -10.05 5.25 -8.34
C THR A 32 -8.80 5.03 -7.48
N VAL A 33 -7.61 5.33 -8.01
CA VAL A 33 -6.32 5.16 -7.33
C VAL A 33 -5.72 6.51 -6.91
N GLY A 34 -6.17 7.62 -7.50
CA GLY A 34 -5.52 8.93 -7.38
C GLY A 34 -5.48 9.49 -5.95
N ALA A 35 -6.48 9.16 -5.13
CA ALA A 35 -6.58 9.59 -3.74
C ALA A 35 -5.68 8.79 -2.78
N ARG A 36 -5.09 7.67 -3.22
CA ARG A 36 -4.19 6.86 -2.40
C ARG A 36 -2.91 7.63 -2.09
N GLU A 37 -2.59 7.75 -0.81
CA GLU A 37 -1.35 8.33 -0.32
C GLU A 37 -0.28 7.24 -0.20
N LYS A 38 0.93 7.49 -0.72
CA LYS A 38 2.06 6.55 -0.65
C LYS A 38 3.30 7.24 -0.09
N LYS A 39 3.87 6.67 0.97
CA LYS A 39 5.19 7.07 1.52
C LYS A 39 6.24 5.99 1.22
N PRO A 40 7.23 6.25 0.36
CA PRO A 40 8.23 5.25 -0.06
C PRO A 40 9.35 5.12 0.98
N LEU A 41 9.05 4.42 2.08
CA LEU A 41 9.97 4.23 3.21
C LEU A 41 11.29 3.57 2.80
N GLY A 42 11.24 2.58 1.91
CA GLY A 42 12.43 1.88 1.43
C GLY A 42 13.40 2.80 0.69
N ASP A 43 12.89 3.71 -0.14
CA ASP A 43 13.70 4.69 -0.88
C ASP A 43 14.43 5.62 0.10
N VAL A 44 13.71 6.14 1.10
CA VAL A 44 14.27 7.04 2.13
C VAL A 44 15.31 6.32 2.99
N ALA A 45 15.11 5.03 3.27
CA ALA A 45 16.05 4.20 4.00
C ALA A 45 17.25 3.72 3.13
N GLY A 46 17.24 3.97 1.82
CA GLY A 46 18.32 3.59 0.90
C GLY A 46 18.31 2.13 0.46
N LEU A 47 17.16 1.44 0.55
CA LEU A 47 17.01 0.07 0.06
C LEU A 47 17.06 0.02 -1.48
N LYS A 48 17.60 -1.07 -2.02
CA LYS A 48 17.82 -1.23 -3.47
C LYS A 48 17.18 -2.47 -4.09
N ASN A 49 16.86 -3.47 -3.26
CA ASN A 49 16.41 -4.79 -3.75
C ASN A 49 14.90 -4.94 -3.73
N PHE A 50 14.20 -4.23 -2.84
CA PHE A 50 12.75 -4.27 -2.70
C PHE A 50 12.23 -2.92 -2.21
N GLY A 51 10.96 -2.63 -2.51
CA GLY A 51 10.28 -1.45 -2.03
C GLY A 51 9.57 -1.72 -0.70
N VAL A 52 9.61 -0.75 0.20
CA VAL A 52 8.76 -0.71 1.40
C VAL A 52 7.98 0.58 1.34
N ASN A 53 6.65 0.48 1.36
CA ASN A 53 5.76 1.62 1.25
C ASN A 53 4.76 1.59 2.39
N LEU A 54 4.53 2.73 3.02
CA LEU A 54 3.38 2.93 3.88
C LEU A 54 2.30 3.58 3.02
N VAL A 55 1.17 2.90 2.89
CA VAL A 55 0.09 3.30 1.98
C VAL A 55 -1.17 3.54 2.78
N ARG A 56 -1.79 4.70 2.57
CA ARG A 56 -3.11 5.04 3.11
C ARG A 56 -4.12 5.09 1.97
N ILE A 57 -5.21 4.35 2.12
CA ILE A 57 -6.34 4.33 1.19
C ILE A 57 -7.53 5.01 1.86
N PRO A 58 -7.93 6.20 1.39
CA PRO A 58 -9.17 6.83 1.84
C PRO A 58 -10.42 6.02 1.51
N ALA A 59 -11.52 6.29 2.20
CA ALA A 59 -12.82 5.69 1.91
C ALA A 59 -13.18 5.82 0.41
N GLY A 60 -13.56 4.70 -0.22
CA GLY A 60 -13.94 4.64 -1.64
C GLY A 60 -12.77 4.53 -2.63
N ALA A 61 -11.52 4.61 -2.18
CA ALA A 61 -10.34 4.49 -3.04
C ALA A 61 -9.79 3.04 -3.13
N MET A 62 -8.85 2.84 -4.04
CA MET A 62 -8.22 1.55 -4.32
C MET A 62 -6.69 1.60 -4.27
N SER A 63 -6.04 0.47 -3.97
CA SER A 63 -4.57 0.36 -3.98
C SER A 63 -3.99 0.53 -5.39
N SER A 64 -4.66 -0.04 -6.39
CA SER A 64 -4.19 -0.21 -7.76
C SER A 64 -5.31 -0.70 -8.66
N GLN A 65 -5.06 -0.70 -9.97
CA GLN A 65 -5.82 -1.60 -10.85
C GLN A 65 -5.48 -3.06 -10.50
N ARG A 66 -6.39 -3.99 -10.78
CA ARG A 66 -6.16 -5.41 -10.51
C ARG A 66 -5.05 -5.92 -11.44
N HIS A 67 -4.01 -6.51 -10.87
CA HIS A 67 -2.83 -6.94 -11.63
C HIS A 67 -2.09 -8.06 -10.91
N CYS A 68 -1.15 -8.69 -11.61
CA CYS A 68 -0.19 -9.62 -11.03
C CYS A 68 1.21 -9.28 -11.55
N HIS A 69 2.24 -9.64 -10.76
CA HIS A 69 3.63 -9.40 -11.11
C HIS A 69 4.25 -10.67 -11.69
N SER A 70 4.97 -10.56 -12.81
CA SER A 70 5.65 -11.71 -13.42
C SER A 70 7.01 -12.04 -12.79
N LYS A 71 7.62 -11.08 -12.08
CA LYS A 71 9.02 -11.18 -11.60
C LYS A 71 9.24 -10.72 -10.16
N GLN A 72 8.26 -10.06 -9.55
CA GLN A 72 8.40 -9.45 -8.24
C GLN A 72 7.38 -10.08 -7.31
N ASP A 73 7.86 -10.64 -6.21
CA ASP A 73 6.97 -10.97 -5.10
C ASP A 73 6.45 -9.66 -4.49
N GLU A 74 5.21 -9.68 -4.01
CA GLU A 74 4.62 -8.58 -3.27
C GLU A 74 4.04 -9.08 -1.95
N PHE A 75 4.11 -8.25 -0.91
CA PHE A 75 3.57 -8.55 0.41
C PHE A 75 2.90 -7.31 1.00
N VAL A 76 1.74 -7.53 1.62
CA VAL A 76 0.92 -6.50 2.26
C VAL A 76 0.66 -6.88 3.71
N PHE A 77 0.75 -5.91 4.62
CA PHE A 77 0.41 -6.08 6.02
C PHE A 77 -0.49 -4.95 6.50
N VAL A 78 -1.73 -5.24 6.89
CA VAL A 78 -2.69 -4.20 7.27
C VAL A 78 -2.38 -3.67 8.67
N LEU A 79 -2.11 -2.37 8.76
CA LEU A 79 -1.76 -1.68 10.01
C LEU A 79 -2.98 -1.08 10.70
N GLU A 80 -3.93 -0.55 9.91
CA GLU A 80 -5.12 0.14 10.40
C GLU A 80 -6.29 -0.03 9.43
N GLY A 81 -7.52 0.03 9.95
CA GLY A 81 -8.74 -0.03 9.15
C GLY A 81 -9.06 -1.41 8.57
N GLU A 82 -9.88 -1.39 7.53
CA GLU A 82 -10.40 -2.56 6.82
C GLU A 82 -10.24 -2.37 5.31
N LEU A 83 -9.76 -3.41 4.62
CA LEU A 83 -9.61 -3.44 3.17
C LEU A 83 -10.21 -4.71 2.59
N VAL A 84 -10.95 -4.58 1.49
CA VAL A 84 -11.39 -5.73 0.72
C VAL A 84 -10.29 -6.10 -0.27
N LEU A 85 -9.64 -7.24 -0.06
CA LEU A 85 -8.77 -7.89 -1.02
C LEU A 85 -9.62 -8.58 -2.08
N VAL A 86 -9.36 -8.29 -3.35
CA VAL A 86 -9.99 -8.99 -4.49
C VAL A 86 -8.92 -9.79 -5.20
N THR A 87 -9.18 -11.09 -5.40
CA THR A 87 -8.33 -12.06 -6.11
C THR A 87 -9.18 -12.89 -7.07
N ASP A 88 -8.57 -13.82 -7.80
CA ASP A 88 -9.29 -14.81 -8.61
C ASP A 88 -10.20 -15.72 -7.76
N LEU A 89 -9.85 -15.92 -6.48
CA LEU A 89 -10.66 -16.67 -5.51
C LEU A 89 -11.85 -15.88 -4.96
N GLY A 90 -12.01 -14.63 -5.36
CA GLY A 90 -13.05 -13.72 -4.90
C GLY A 90 -12.56 -12.72 -3.87
N GLU A 91 -13.50 -12.23 -3.05
CA GLU A 91 -13.28 -11.13 -2.12
C GLU A 91 -13.06 -11.62 -0.69
N GLN A 92 -12.08 -11.03 -0.01
CA GLN A 92 -11.78 -11.30 1.39
C GLN A 92 -11.54 -9.98 2.12
N THR A 93 -12.15 -9.82 3.30
CA THR A 93 -11.92 -8.65 4.14
C THR A 93 -10.66 -8.85 4.99
N LEU A 94 -9.70 -7.95 4.85
CA LEU A 94 -8.50 -7.87 5.67
C LEU A 94 -8.64 -6.73 6.69
N THR A 95 -8.30 -7.02 7.94
CA THR A 95 -8.31 -6.06 9.05
C THR A 95 -6.92 -5.96 9.68
N ARG A 96 -6.74 -5.01 10.59
CA ARG A 96 -5.48 -4.79 11.32
C ARG A 96 -4.83 -6.09 11.80
N GLY A 97 -3.55 -6.28 11.43
CA GLY A 97 -2.74 -7.44 11.78
C GLY A 97 -2.82 -8.60 10.78
N MET A 98 -3.70 -8.53 9.78
CA MET A 98 -3.77 -9.49 8.69
C MET A 98 -2.79 -9.13 7.56
N ALA A 99 -2.41 -10.13 6.77
CA ALA A 99 -1.44 -9.98 5.71
C ALA A 99 -1.82 -10.81 4.47
N ALA A 100 -1.29 -10.42 3.32
CA ALA A 100 -1.42 -11.15 2.07
C ALA A 100 -0.07 -11.15 1.32
N GLY A 101 0.28 -12.29 0.73
CA GLY A 101 1.46 -12.45 -0.10
C GLY A 101 1.08 -12.84 -1.52
N PHE A 102 1.79 -12.29 -2.50
CA PHE A 102 1.54 -12.48 -3.92
C PHE A 102 2.84 -12.92 -4.60
N PRO A 103 3.06 -14.25 -4.76
CA PRO A 103 4.25 -14.76 -5.42
C PRO A 103 4.33 -14.35 -6.89
N ALA A 104 5.52 -14.00 -7.35
CA ALA A 104 5.80 -13.67 -8.74
C ALA A 104 5.38 -14.80 -9.68
N GLY A 105 4.72 -14.45 -10.78
CA GLY A 105 4.35 -15.39 -11.83
C GLY A 105 3.15 -16.29 -11.50
N SER A 106 2.45 -16.07 -10.39
CA SER A 106 1.25 -16.83 -10.04
C SER A 106 0.11 -16.65 -11.05
N GLY A 107 0.04 -15.48 -11.69
CA GLY A 107 -1.04 -15.10 -12.60
C GLY A 107 -2.30 -14.59 -11.92
N ASP A 108 -2.48 -14.83 -10.61
CA ASP A 108 -3.64 -14.39 -9.82
C ASP A 108 -3.58 -12.87 -9.61
N GLY A 109 -4.55 -12.16 -10.18
CA GLY A 109 -4.58 -10.70 -10.15
C GLY A 109 -5.20 -10.17 -8.87
N HIS A 110 -4.52 -9.23 -8.20
CA HIS A 110 -4.96 -8.67 -6.92
C HIS A 110 -5.08 -7.14 -6.90
N HIS A 111 -5.93 -6.65 -6.00
CA HIS A 111 -5.91 -5.27 -5.48
C HIS A 111 -6.65 -5.18 -4.14
N LEU A 112 -6.57 -4.02 -3.50
CA LEU A 112 -7.31 -3.70 -2.27
C LEU A 112 -8.26 -2.53 -2.53
N ILE A 113 -9.46 -2.63 -1.98
CA ILE A 113 -10.49 -1.57 -2.05
C ILE A 113 -10.87 -1.19 -0.63
N ASN A 114 -10.87 0.10 -0.30
CA ASN A 114 -11.46 0.57 0.94
C ASN A 114 -12.94 0.89 0.71
N ARG A 115 -13.82 -0.01 1.15
CA ARG A 115 -15.29 0.20 1.12
C ARG A 115 -15.84 0.76 2.44
N GLY A 116 -14.98 0.96 3.43
CA GLY A 116 -15.35 1.52 4.72
C GLY A 116 -15.54 3.04 4.67
N ALA A 117 -15.91 3.60 5.81
CA ALA A 117 -16.12 5.04 5.99
C ALA A 117 -14.87 5.78 6.56
N ALA A 118 -13.82 5.04 6.91
CA ALA A 118 -12.58 5.56 7.45
C ALA A 118 -11.40 5.09 6.62
N ASP A 119 -10.28 5.80 6.71
CA ASP A 119 -9.03 5.41 6.06
C ASP A 119 -8.55 4.04 6.54
N ALA A 120 -7.89 3.32 5.63
CA ALA A 120 -7.14 2.12 5.94
C ALA A 120 -5.66 2.31 5.59
N VAL A 121 -4.78 1.65 6.33
CA VAL A 121 -3.33 1.77 6.17
C VAL A 121 -2.70 0.38 6.10
N TYR A 122 -1.78 0.19 5.15
CA TYR A 122 -0.97 -1.02 5.00
C TYR A 122 0.46 -0.70 4.56
#